data_AF-A0A7J8QAZ8-F1
#
_entry.id   AF-A0A7J8QAZ8-F1
#
_cell.length_a   1.000
_cell.length_b   1.000
_cell.length_c   1.000
_cell.angle_alpha   90.00
_cell.angle_beta   90.00
_cell.angle_gamma   90.00
#
_symmetry.space_group_name_H-M   'P 1'
#
loop_
_entity.id
_entity.type
_entity.pdbx_description
1 polymer ?
#
loop_
_entity_poly.entity_id
_entity_poly.type
_entity_poly.pdbx_seq_one_letter_code
_entity_poly.pdbx_strand_id
1 'polypeptide(L)'
;MGKYEDRSYEKLRNGKYIVKVSGETYSCPFCPQKKKPNYRYMDLVQHASGVGNSSSARRTPIMKANHLALAKYLEKGLVPLVSSLKPAAQEDPLSGCDHDEKIVWPWTGIVVNIPTRKSEDGRTVGESGSKLRDELIRRGFNPIRVRPLWNNCDHSGIAVVEFHKDWSGLHNALSFENAYEADHRGKKDWGANNDVKYGLYAWIARADDH
;
A
#
# COMPACT_ATOMS: atom_id res chain seq x y z
N MET A 1 18.78 -21.08 -20.57
CA MET A 1 18.36 -20.68 -19.21
C MET A 1 17.37 -21.66 -18.57
N GLY A 2 16.28 -22.05 -19.26
CA GLY A 2 15.14 -22.79 -18.66
C GLY A 2 15.48 -24.02 -17.80
N LYS A 3 16.26 -24.99 -18.30
CA LYS A 3 16.58 -26.23 -17.56
C LYS A 3 17.28 -26.00 -16.20
N TYR A 4 17.98 -24.89 -16.03
CA TYR A 4 18.66 -24.56 -14.78
C TYR A 4 17.74 -23.86 -13.77
N GLU A 5 16.76 -23.08 -14.25
CA GLU A 5 15.72 -22.48 -13.39
C GLU A 5 14.83 -23.56 -12.77
N ASP A 6 14.39 -24.53 -13.58
CA ASP A 6 13.50 -25.61 -13.14
C ASP A 6 14.17 -26.49 -12.06
N ARG A 7 15.44 -26.86 -12.28
CA ARG A 7 16.23 -27.65 -11.32
C ARG A 7 16.44 -26.91 -9.99
N SER A 8 16.58 -25.60 -10.01
CA SER A 8 16.76 -24.80 -8.79
C SER A 8 15.43 -24.57 -8.07
N TYR A 9 14.33 -24.44 -8.81
CA TYR A 9 12.98 -24.38 -8.28
C TYR A 9 12.59 -25.68 -7.56
N GLU A 10 12.89 -26.85 -8.13
CA GLU A 10 12.63 -28.14 -7.49
C GLU A 10 13.41 -28.31 -6.18
N LYS A 11 14.66 -27.85 -6.12
CA LYS A 11 15.45 -27.89 -4.88
C LYS A 11 14.88 -26.98 -3.80
N LEU A 12 14.33 -25.81 -4.16
CA LEU A 12 13.64 -24.91 -3.23
C LEU A 12 12.36 -25.57 -2.69
N ARG A 13 11.58 -26.22 -3.56
CA ARG A 13 10.34 -26.94 -3.20
C ARG A 13 10.58 -28.15 -2.31
N ASN A 14 11.69 -28.87 -2.51
CA ASN A 14 12.05 -30.04 -1.71
C ASN A 14 12.68 -29.68 -0.36
N GLY A 15 12.61 -28.41 0.08
CA GLY A 15 13.11 -27.96 1.38
C GLY A 15 14.63 -27.96 1.53
N LYS A 16 15.38 -28.12 0.43
CA LYS A 16 16.85 -28.20 0.46
C LYS A 16 17.53 -26.87 0.80
N TYR A 17 16.80 -25.76 0.68
CA TYR A 17 17.27 -24.42 1.02
C TYR A 17 16.38 -23.81 2.10
N ILE A 18 16.99 -23.43 3.21
CA ILE A 18 16.31 -22.71 4.29
C ILE A 18 16.19 -21.24 3.87
N VAL A 19 14.99 -20.82 3.45
CA VAL A 19 14.71 -19.44 3.02
C VAL A 19 14.11 -18.61 4.17
N LYS A 20 13.47 -19.25 5.16
CA LYS A 20 12.90 -18.62 6.35
C LYS A 20 13.82 -18.86 7.55
N VAL A 21 14.36 -17.79 8.12
CA VAL A 21 15.30 -17.82 9.26
C VAL A 21 14.57 -17.62 10.59
N SER A 22 13.54 -16.75 10.61
CA SER A 22 12.64 -16.55 11.77
C SER A 22 11.23 -16.18 11.28
N GLY A 23 10.27 -15.98 12.19
CA GLY A 23 8.84 -15.72 11.88
C GLY A 23 8.60 -14.73 10.74
N GLU A 24 9.42 -13.69 10.63
CA GLU A 24 9.31 -12.61 9.64
C GLU A 24 10.60 -12.34 8.84
N THR A 25 11.67 -13.11 9.10
CA THR A 25 12.98 -12.88 8.47
C THR A 25 13.33 -13.97 7.48
N TYR A 26 13.71 -13.55 6.27
CA TYR A 26 14.08 -14.42 5.16
C TYR A 26 15.52 -14.15 4.70
N SER A 27 16.18 -15.16 4.14
CA SER A 27 17.55 -15.03 3.64
C SER A 27 17.69 -15.60 2.23
N CYS A 28 18.60 -15.01 1.44
CA CYS A 28 18.90 -15.50 0.10
C CYS A 28 19.99 -16.59 0.19
N PRO A 29 19.67 -17.88 -0.11
CA PRO A 29 20.64 -18.97 -0.03
C PRO A 29 21.77 -18.86 -1.08
N PHE A 30 21.58 -18.02 -2.10
CA PHE A 30 22.52 -17.84 -3.21
C PHE A 30 23.46 -16.63 -3.01
N CYS A 31 23.28 -15.85 -1.94
CA CYS A 31 24.09 -14.67 -1.61
C CYS A 31 24.64 -14.72 -0.17
N PRO A 32 25.51 -15.66 0.19
CA PRO A 32 26.02 -15.82 1.56
C PRO A 32 26.95 -14.68 2.04
N GLN A 33 27.50 -13.86 1.13
CA GLN A 33 28.56 -12.89 1.45
C GLN A 33 28.12 -11.43 1.59
N LYS A 34 26.82 -11.11 1.63
CA LYS A 34 26.35 -9.71 1.69
C LYS A 34 25.92 -9.28 3.10
N LYS A 35 26.31 -8.04 3.48
CA LYS A 35 26.09 -7.35 4.78
C LYS A 35 24.62 -7.22 5.26
N LYS A 36 23.63 -7.66 4.49
CA LYS A 36 22.22 -7.77 4.92
C LYS A 36 21.79 -9.25 4.78
N PRO A 37 22.02 -10.09 5.80
CA PRO A 37 21.64 -11.51 5.76
C PRO A 37 20.12 -11.72 5.92
N ASN A 38 19.42 -10.69 6.38
CA ASN A 38 18.03 -10.73 6.81
C ASN A 38 17.20 -9.77 5.96
N TYR A 39 16.23 -10.31 5.24
CA TYR A 39 15.28 -9.61 4.37
C TYR A 39 13.87 -9.81 4.90
N ARG A 40 12.99 -8.80 4.77
CA ARG A 40 11.55 -9.05 4.83
C ARG A 40 11.13 -9.80 3.56
N TYR A 41 9.96 -10.44 3.58
CA TYR A 41 9.49 -11.27 2.46
C TYR A 41 9.58 -10.55 1.11
N MET A 42 8.98 -9.35 1.03
CA MET A 42 8.95 -8.55 -0.20
C MET A 42 10.34 -8.06 -0.62
N ASP A 43 11.20 -7.73 0.34
CA ASP A 43 12.57 -7.32 0.05
C ASP A 43 13.39 -8.47 -0.55
N LEU A 44 13.12 -9.72 -0.10
CA LEU A 44 13.78 -10.89 -0.66
C LEU A 44 13.30 -11.19 -2.08
N VAL A 45 12.00 -11.04 -2.36
CA VAL A 45 11.45 -11.17 -3.72
C VAL A 45 12.10 -10.16 -4.65
N GLN A 46 12.14 -8.88 -4.26
CA GLN A 46 12.77 -7.82 -5.05
C GLN A 46 14.27 -8.06 -5.26
N HIS A 47 14.98 -8.51 -4.22
CA HIS A 47 16.39 -8.89 -4.32
C HIS A 47 16.61 -10.00 -5.34
N ALA A 48 15.82 -11.08 -5.25
CA ALA A 48 15.91 -12.23 -6.14
C ALA A 48 15.60 -11.85 -7.60
N SER A 49 14.52 -11.11 -7.85
CA SER A 49 14.15 -10.63 -9.18
C SER A 49 15.20 -9.66 -9.75
N GLY A 50 15.71 -8.74 -8.95
CA GLY A 50 16.72 -7.77 -9.39
C GLY A 50 18.07 -8.42 -9.74
N VAL A 51 18.49 -9.45 -9.00
CA VAL A 51 19.71 -10.20 -9.31
C VAL A 51 19.51 -11.11 -10.52
N GLY A 52 18.34 -11.75 -10.63
CA GLY A 52 17.97 -12.62 -11.75
C GLY A 52 17.89 -11.90 -13.09
N ASN A 53 17.29 -10.71 -13.11
CA ASN A 53 17.12 -9.88 -14.31
C ASN A 53 18.31 -8.95 -14.60
N SER A 54 19.40 -9.05 -13.83
CA SER A 54 20.56 -8.17 -14.00
C SER A 54 21.26 -8.41 -15.34
N SER A 55 21.51 -7.34 -16.10
CA SER A 55 22.34 -7.36 -17.32
C SER A 55 23.84 -7.49 -17.04
N SER A 56 24.27 -7.49 -15.77
CA SER A 56 25.69 -7.54 -15.40
C SER A 56 26.38 -8.82 -15.89
N ALA A 57 27.52 -8.66 -16.55
CA ALA A 57 28.41 -9.75 -16.95
C ALA A 57 29.18 -10.37 -15.76
N ARG A 58 29.25 -9.68 -14.61
CA ARG A 58 29.89 -10.20 -13.38
C ARG A 58 29.11 -11.34 -12.71
N ARG A 59 27.89 -11.63 -13.17
CA ARG A 59 27.01 -12.65 -12.61
C ARG A 59 26.86 -13.80 -13.59
N THR A 60 27.16 -15.02 -13.15
CA THR A 60 27.05 -16.20 -14.01
C THR A 60 25.59 -16.46 -14.40
N PRO A 61 25.32 -17.03 -15.59
CA PRO A 61 23.97 -17.43 -16.00
C PRO A 61 23.27 -18.34 -14.98
N ILE A 62 24.03 -19.20 -14.31
CA ILE A 62 23.55 -20.10 -13.25
C ILE A 62 23.09 -19.29 -12.03
N MET A 63 23.87 -18.29 -11.61
CA MET A 63 23.48 -17.45 -10.48
C MET A 63 22.21 -16.65 -10.79
N LYS A 64 22.06 -16.15 -12.02
CA LYS A 64 20.83 -15.46 -12.46
C LYS A 64 19.63 -16.40 -12.44
N ALA A 65 19.76 -17.59 -13.02
CA ALA A 65 18.72 -18.62 -13.01
C ALA A 65 18.29 -19.02 -11.58
N ASN A 66 19.25 -19.16 -10.65
CA ASN A 66 18.94 -19.49 -9.26
C ASN A 66 18.14 -18.39 -8.56
N HIS A 67 18.46 -17.12 -8.81
CA HIS A 67 17.73 -16.00 -8.23
C HIS A 67 16.34 -15.83 -8.88
N LEU A 68 16.20 -16.08 -10.18
CA LEU A 68 14.89 -16.13 -10.84
C LEU A 68 14.01 -17.26 -10.28
N ALA A 69 14.58 -18.45 -10.06
CA ALA A 69 13.88 -19.56 -9.44
C ALA A 69 13.43 -19.24 -8.01
N LEU A 70 14.26 -18.53 -7.24
CA LEU A 70 13.91 -18.06 -5.89
C LEU A 70 12.75 -17.06 -5.91
N ALA A 71 12.78 -16.09 -6.82
CA ALA A 71 11.69 -15.14 -7.00
C ALA A 71 10.37 -15.85 -7.32
N LYS A 72 10.37 -16.74 -8.32
CA LYS A 72 9.19 -17.54 -8.70
C LYS A 72 8.66 -18.40 -7.55
N TYR A 73 9.56 -18.98 -6.74
CA TYR A 73 9.18 -19.77 -5.57
C TYR A 73 8.48 -18.92 -4.50
N LEU A 74 9.03 -17.74 -4.20
CA LEU A 74 8.43 -16.81 -3.25
C LEU A 74 7.14 -16.19 -3.81
N GLU A 75 7.06 -15.84 -5.09
CA GLU A 75 5.82 -15.35 -5.70
C GLU A 75 4.71 -16.41 -5.62
N LYS A 76 5.03 -17.69 -5.84
CA LYS A 76 4.08 -18.79 -5.64
C LYS A 76 3.71 -19.04 -4.19
N GLY A 77 4.49 -18.59 -3.21
CA GLY A 77 4.11 -18.57 -1.78
C GLY A 77 3.23 -17.37 -1.41
N LEU A 78 3.34 -16.26 -2.16
CA LEU A 78 2.41 -15.14 -2.07
C LEU A 78 1.03 -15.53 -2.59
N VAL A 79 0.92 -16.34 -3.64
CA VAL A 79 -0.39 -16.75 -4.17
C VAL A 79 -1.25 -17.44 -3.08
N PRO A 80 -0.74 -18.38 -2.25
CA PRO A 80 -1.41 -18.89 -1.07
C PRO A 80 -1.57 -17.89 0.07
N LEU A 81 -0.64 -16.94 0.29
CA LEU A 81 -0.83 -15.91 1.33
C LEU A 81 -1.96 -14.96 0.95
N VAL A 82 -2.04 -14.58 -0.32
CA VAL A 82 -3.11 -13.79 -0.95
C VAL A 82 -4.39 -14.61 -1.05
N SER A 83 -4.30 -15.94 -1.20
CA SER A 83 -5.46 -16.85 -1.17
C SER A 83 -5.91 -17.27 0.23
N SER A 84 -5.04 -17.17 1.24
CA SER A 84 -5.31 -17.41 2.66
C SER A 84 -5.69 -16.13 3.38
N LEU A 85 -5.45 -14.97 2.75
CA LEU A 85 -6.21 -13.73 2.91
C LEU A 85 -7.53 -13.79 2.12
N LYS A 86 -8.15 -14.98 2.03
CA LYS A 86 -9.48 -15.07 1.42
C LYS A 86 -10.46 -14.28 2.31
N PRO A 87 -11.25 -13.38 1.70
CA PRO A 87 -12.38 -12.74 2.36
C PRO A 87 -13.35 -13.81 2.87
N ALA A 88 -13.95 -13.57 4.03
CA ALA A 88 -15.18 -14.26 4.38
C ALA A 88 -16.20 -14.02 3.26
N ALA A 89 -16.76 -15.10 2.71
CA ALA A 89 -17.91 -15.09 1.79
C ALA A 89 -19.03 -14.22 2.39
N GLN A 90 -19.83 -13.42 1.69
CA GLN A 90 -20.35 -13.37 0.32
C GLN A 90 -20.50 -11.88 -0.06
N GLU A 91 -20.69 -11.38 -1.28
CA GLU A 91 -21.22 -11.85 -2.56
C GLU A 91 -20.31 -11.30 -3.69
N ASP A 92 -20.57 -11.69 -4.93
CA ASP A 92 -19.85 -11.23 -6.13
C ASP A 92 -20.21 -9.77 -6.49
N PRO A 93 -19.21 -8.86 -6.64
CA PRO A 93 -19.37 -7.71 -7.50
C PRO A 93 -18.15 -7.58 -8.42
N LEU A 94 -17.85 -8.60 -9.22
CA LEU A 94 -17.07 -8.39 -10.45
C LEU A 94 -17.91 -7.62 -11.46
N SER A 95 -18.12 -6.33 -11.20
CA SER A 95 -18.55 -5.35 -12.20
C SER A 95 -18.22 -3.94 -11.74
N GLY A 96 -16.93 -3.63 -11.54
CA GLY A 96 -16.54 -2.25 -11.23
C GLY A 96 -15.05 -1.97 -11.01
N CYS A 97 -14.14 -2.94 -11.09
CA CYS A 97 -12.71 -2.61 -11.13
C CYS A 97 -12.36 -2.06 -12.50
N ASP A 98 -12.62 -0.77 -12.69
CA ASP A 98 -12.05 -0.01 -13.77
C ASP A 98 -10.53 0.02 -13.57
N HIS A 99 -9.84 -0.92 -14.21
CA HIS A 99 -8.39 -1.05 -14.16
C HIS A 99 -7.66 0.16 -14.78
N ASP A 100 -8.39 1.16 -15.27
CA ASP A 100 -7.89 2.45 -15.78
C ASP A 100 -8.09 3.65 -14.83
N GLU A 101 -8.52 3.43 -13.57
CA GLU A 101 -8.68 4.54 -12.61
C GLU A 101 -7.34 5.23 -12.29
N LYS A 102 -7.21 6.46 -12.79
CA LYS A 102 -6.03 7.31 -12.61
C LYS A 102 -6.06 7.94 -11.21
N ILE A 103 -5.03 7.61 -10.41
CA ILE A 103 -4.79 8.23 -9.11
C ILE A 103 -4.01 9.55 -9.31
N VAL A 104 -4.41 10.60 -8.60
CA VAL A 104 -3.75 11.91 -8.67
C VAL A 104 -2.31 11.82 -8.17
N TRP A 105 -1.38 12.43 -8.91
CA TRP A 105 0.02 12.59 -8.52
C TRP A 105 0.32 14.05 -8.16
N PRO A 106 0.98 14.33 -7.02
CA PRO A 106 1.46 13.39 -6.01
C PRO A 106 0.31 12.72 -5.25
N TRP A 107 0.55 11.55 -4.64
CA TRP A 107 -0.49 10.76 -3.98
C TRP A 107 -1.20 11.60 -2.92
N THR A 108 -2.50 11.79 -3.12
CA THR A 108 -3.31 12.73 -2.38
C THR A 108 -4.56 12.04 -1.88
N GLY A 109 -4.85 12.16 -0.59
CA GLY A 109 -6.11 11.74 0.03
C GLY A 109 -7.04 12.94 0.26
N ILE A 110 -8.33 12.67 0.29
CA ILE A 110 -9.37 13.64 0.63
C ILE A 110 -10.01 13.18 1.93
N VAL A 111 -10.18 14.10 2.87
CA VAL A 111 -10.93 13.90 4.11
C VAL A 111 -12.07 14.90 4.11
N VAL A 112 -13.29 14.43 4.38
CA VAL A 112 -14.49 15.26 4.49
C VAL A 112 -15.19 15.04 5.83
N ASN A 113 -16.22 15.85 6.08
CA ASN A 113 -16.99 15.87 7.33
C ASN A 113 -16.15 16.23 8.56
N ILE A 114 -15.15 17.10 8.39
CA ILE A 114 -14.34 17.60 9.50
C ILE A 114 -15.21 18.51 10.36
N PRO A 115 -15.31 18.27 11.68
CA PRO A 115 -16.10 19.11 12.57
C PRO A 115 -15.68 20.57 12.51
N THR A 116 -16.65 21.46 12.37
CA THR A 116 -16.44 22.90 12.38
C THR A 116 -17.33 23.56 13.42
N ARG A 117 -16.84 24.65 14.02
CA ARG A 117 -17.57 25.48 14.97
C ARG A 117 -17.70 26.90 14.43
N LYS A 118 -18.84 27.54 14.66
CA LYS A 118 -18.98 28.97 14.38
C LYS A 118 -18.34 29.77 15.52
N SER A 119 -17.44 30.68 15.15
CA SER A 119 -16.89 31.70 16.05
C SER A 119 -17.94 32.77 16.34
N GLU A 120 -17.73 33.54 17.40
CA GLU A 120 -18.56 34.71 17.75
C GLU A 120 -18.63 35.74 16.61
N ASP A 121 -17.56 35.85 15.82
CA ASP A 121 -17.47 36.72 14.62
C ASP A 121 -18.19 36.17 13.37
N GLY A 122 -18.93 35.06 13.49
CA GLY A 122 -19.64 34.41 12.39
C GLY A 122 -18.78 33.53 11.47
N ARG A 123 -17.45 33.50 11.65
CA ARG A 123 -16.52 32.65 10.89
C ARG A 123 -16.53 31.20 11.36
N THR A 124 -16.46 30.27 10.43
CA THR A 124 -16.44 28.83 10.71
C THR A 124 -15.00 28.33 10.89
N VAL A 125 -14.67 27.89 12.10
CA VAL A 125 -13.32 27.44 12.51
C VAL A 125 -13.32 25.93 12.70
N GLY A 126 -12.41 25.22 12.03
CA GLY A 126 -12.20 23.78 12.18
C GLY A 126 -11.01 23.43 13.07
N GLU A 127 -10.83 22.13 13.36
CA GLU A 127 -9.57 21.65 13.93
C GLU A 127 -8.41 21.90 12.95
N SER A 128 -7.21 22.17 13.48
CA SER A 128 -6.05 22.43 12.64
C SER A 128 -5.68 21.17 11.84
N GLY A 129 -5.21 21.37 10.60
CA GLY A 129 -4.70 20.26 9.78
C GLY A 129 -3.56 19.50 10.46
N SER A 130 -2.77 20.15 11.33
CA SER A 130 -1.73 19.47 12.11
C SER A 130 -2.29 18.41 13.06
N LYS A 131 -3.43 18.67 13.71
CA LYS A 131 -4.05 17.71 14.64
C LYS A 131 -4.55 16.47 13.88
N LEU A 132 -5.21 16.69 12.74
CA LEU A 132 -5.66 15.61 11.86
C LEU A 132 -4.47 14.82 11.30
N ARG A 133 -3.37 15.50 10.91
CA ARG A 133 -2.13 14.83 10.48
C ARG A 133 -1.58 13.92 11.58
N ASP A 134 -1.48 14.40 12.80
CA ASP A 134 -0.91 13.65 13.91
C ASP A 134 -1.79 12.42 14.28
N GLU A 135 -3.11 12.52 14.12
CA GLU A 135 -4.02 11.38 14.24
C GLU A 135 -3.79 10.33 13.14
N LEU A 136 -3.66 10.75 11.89
CA LEU A 136 -3.37 9.85 10.77
C LEU A 136 -2.00 9.18 10.92
N ILE A 137 -1.01 9.86 11.51
CA ILE A 137 0.28 9.27 11.88
C ILE A 137 0.09 8.18 12.95
N ARG A 138 -0.71 8.44 14.00
CA ARG A 138 -1.02 7.42 15.04
C ARG A 138 -1.72 6.18 14.47
N ARG A 139 -2.54 6.35 13.42
CA ARG A 139 -3.17 5.24 12.69
C ARG A 139 -2.21 4.50 11.75
N GLY A 140 -0.98 4.97 11.58
CA GLY A 140 0.05 4.34 10.76
C GLY A 140 0.07 4.78 9.29
N PHE A 141 -0.71 5.78 8.90
CA PHE A 141 -0.79 6.24 7.51
C PHE A 141 0.36 7.19 7.12
N ASN A 142 1.07 7.78 8.08
CA ASN A 142 2.27 8.61 7.84
C ASN A 142 2.15 9.65 6.70
N PRO A 143 1.15 10.55 6.72
CA PRO A 143 1.07 11.64 5.75
C PRO A 143 2.16 12.70 5.97
N ILE A 144 2.60 13.35 4.89
CA ILE A 144 3.54 14.49 4.94
C ILE A 144 2.81 15.71 5.50
N ARG A 145 1.62 15.99 4.98
CA ARG A 145 0.90 17.23 5.25
C ARG A 145 -0.60 17.01 5.16
N VAL A 146 -1.34 17.75 5.97
CA VAL A 146 -2.79 17.88 5.84
C VAL A 146 -3.14 19.35 5.72
N ARG A 147 -3.84 19.71 4.65
CA ARG A 147 -4.25 21.08 4.33
C ARG A 147 -5.77 21.17 4.33
N PRO A 148 -6.38 21.78 5.36
CA PRO A 148 -7.80 22.11 5.31
C PRO A 148 -8.07 23.09 4.18
N LEU A 149 -9.18 22.89 3.47
CA LEU A 149 -9.65 23.78 2.42
C LEU A 149 -10.53 24.88 3.04
N TRP A 150 -10.32 26.12 2.59
CA TRP A 150 -11.02 27.30 3.07
C TRP A 150 -11.83 27.91 1.92
N ASN A 151 -13.08 28.29 2.19
CA ASN A 151 -13.93 29.00 1.24
C ASN A 151 -14.33 30.36 1.82
N ASN A 152 -14.05 31.47 1.13
CA ASN A 152 -14.47 32.84 1.46
C ASN A 152 -14.47 33.24 2.97
N CYS A 153 -13.47 32.78 3.73
CA CYS A 153 -13.25 32.97 5.19
C CYS A 153 -13.81 31.90 6.14
N ASP A 154 -14.35 30.80 5.61
CA ASP A 154 -14.89 29.68 6.37
C ASP A 154 -14.16 28.36 6.08
N HIS A 155 -13.94 27.58 7.14
CA HIS A 155 -13.42 26.22 7.01
C HIS A 155 -14.46 25.32 6.32
N SER A 156 -14.11 24.75 5.16
CA SER A 156 -15.05 23.99 4.31
C SER A 156 -15.49 22.64 4.88
N GLY A 157 -14.84 22.17 5.96
CA GLY A 157 -15.04 20.82 6.48
C GLY A 157 -14.31 19.74 5.66
N ILE A 158 -13.48 20.16 4.70
CA ILE A 158 -12.70 19.29 3.81
C ILE A 158 -11.21 19.56 4.05
N ALA A 159 -10.39 18.51 4.01
CA ALA A 159 -8.95 18.63 4.00
C ALA A 159 -8.31 17.69 2.97
N VAL A 160 -7.20 18.16 2.41
CA VAL A 160 -6.34 17.42 1.50
C VAL A 160 -5.18 16.82 2.29
N VAL A 161 -4.93 15.54 2.12
CA VAL A 161 -3.86 14.77 2.77
C VAL A 161 -2.79 14.46 1.74
N GLU A 162 -1.59 14.99 1.92
CA GLU A 162 -0.44 14.76 1.04
C GLU A 162 0.43 13.63 1.59
N PHE A 163 0.72 12.63 0.76
CA PHE A 163 1.63 11.54 1.08
C PHE A 163 2.98 11.70 0.38
N HIS A 164 3.95 10.86 0.75
CA HIS A 164 5.25 10.80 0.09
C HIS A 164 5.12 10.51 -1.41
N LYS A 165 5.98 11.07 -2.25
CA LYS A 165 5.90 10.86 -3.72
C LYS A 165 6.41 9.49 -4.18
N ASP A 166 6.96 8.70 -3.27
CA ASP A 166 7.52 7.39 -3.55
C ASP A 166 6.47 6.27 -3.37
N TRP A 167 6.90 5.01 -3.56
CA TRP A 167 6.05 3.84 -3.39
C TRP A 167 5.55 3.65 -1.95
N SER A 168 6.28 4.16 -0.95
CA SER A 168 5.84 4.10 0.44
C SER A 168 4.65 5.03 0.67
N GLY A 169 4.66 6.21 0.04
CA GLY A 169 3.51 7.11 0.06
C GLY A 169 2.29 6.56 -0.66
N LEU A 170 2.47 5.83 -1.77
CA LEU A 170 1.35 5.15 -2.45
C LEU A 170 0.75 4.06 -1.54
N HIS A 171 1.60 3.24 -0.92
CA HIS A 171 1.16 2.21 0.02
C HIS A 171 0.39 2.81 1.20
N ASN A 172 0.89 3.91 1.76
CA ASN A 172 0.25 4.65 2.83
C ASN A 172 -1.11 5.24 2.40
N ALA A 173 -1.19 5.80 1.19
CA ALA A 173 -2.42 6.39 0.65
C ALA A 173 -3.50 5.33 0.38
N LEU A 174 -3.12 4.17 -0.15
CA LEU A 174 -4.04 3.03 -0.34
C LEU A 174 -4.46 2.42 0.99
N SER A 175 -3.55 2.31 1.97
CA SER A 175 -3.88 1.85 3.33
C SER A 175 -4.87 2.78 4.01
N PHE A 176 -4.69 4.09 3.82
CA PHE A 176 -5.63 5.12 4.26
C PHE A 176 -7.01 4.91 3.64
N GLU A 177 -7.13 4.81 2.31
CA GLU A 177 -8.42 4.58 1.63
C GLU A 177 -9.09 3.29 2.12
N ASN A 178 -8.38 2.17 2.11
CA ASN A 178 -8.91 0.87 2.52
C ASN A 178 -9.39 0.87 3.97
N ALA A 179 -8.73 1.60 4.87
CA ALA A 179 -9.16 1.69 6.26
C ALA A 179 -10.48 2.43 6.41
N TYR A 180 -10.68 3.54 5.68
CA TYR A 180 -11.95 4.26 5.70
C TYR A 180 -13.05 3.51 4.95
N GLU A 181 -12.73 2.79 3.87
CA GLU A 181 -13.70 1.92 3.18
C GLU A 181 -14.14 0.76 4.08
N ALA A 182 -13.22 0.12 4.80
CA ALA A 182 -13.55 -0.94 5.77
C ALA A 182 -14.41 -0.44 6.94
N ASP A 183 -14.28 0.83 7.31
CA ASP A 183 -15.09 1.49 8.34
C ASP A 183 -16.46 1.98 7.80
N HIS A 184 -16.82 1.67 6.54
CA HIS A 184 -18.00 2.22 5.83
C HIS A 184 -18.02 3.75 5.80
N ARG A 185 -16.84 4.34 5.61
CA ARG A 185 -16.58 5.78 5.59
C ARG A 185 -15.81 6.19 4.34
N GLY A 186 -15.98 5.44 3.24
CA GLY A 186 -15.36 5.72 1.96
C GLY A 186 -16.16 6.74 1.13
N LYS A 187 -15.68 7.01 -0.10
CA LYS A 187 -16.35 7.92 -1.06
C LYS A 187 -17.78 7.49 -1.37
N LYS A 188 -18.02 6.18 -1.52
CA LYS A 188 -19.34 5.61 -1.82
C LYS A 188 -20.32 5.85 -0.67
N ASP A 189 -19.88 5.66 0.56
CA ASP A 189 -20.69 5.91 1.76
C ASP A 189 -20.98 7.41 1.94
N TRP A 190 -20.00 8.26 1.58
CA TRP A 190 -20.22 9.71 1.55
C TRP A 190 -21.21 10.13 0.44
N GLY A 191 -21.24 9.45 -0.71
CA GLY A 191 -22.20 9.71 -1.79
C GLY A 191 -23.60 9.12 -1.55
N ALA A 192 -23.72 8.14 -0.65
CA ALA A 192 -24.98 7.48 -0.36
C ALA A 192 -25.97 8.42 0.34
N ASN A 193 -27.24 8.30 -0.03
CA ASN A 193 -28.36 9.12 0.46
C ASN A 193 -28.98 8.53 1.74
N ASN A 194 -28.12 8.12 2.68
CA ASN A 194 -28.51 7.48 3.93
C ASN A 194 -28.46 8.48 5.10
N ASP A 195 -28.94 8.03 6.27
CA ASP A 195 -29.04 8.75 7.55
C ASP A 195 -27.79 9.56 7.97
N VAL A 196 -27.97 10.32 9.06
CA VAL A 196 -26.97 11.21 9.70
C VAL A 196 -25.54 10.66 9.63
N LYS A 197 -24.64 11.42 9.01
CA LYS A 197 -23.24 11.04 8.81
C LYS A 197 -22.39 11.40 10.03
N TYR A 198 -21.78 10.39 10.65
CA TYR A 198 -20.91 10.57 11.82
C TYR A 198 -19.44 10.34 11.50
N GLY A 199 -18.58 11.18 12.06
CA GLY A 199 -17.13 11.05 11.94
C GLY A 199 -16.60 11.43 10.56
N LEU A 200 -15.29 11.24 10.37
CA LEU A 200 -14.58 11.60 9.15
C LEU A 200 -14.80 10.55 8.07
N TYR A 201 -14.91 11.00 6.83
CA TYR A 201 -14.95 10.15 5.63
C TYR A 201 -13.72 10.45 4.79
N ALA A 202 -13.17 9.44 4.14
CA ALA A 202 -11.92 9.61 3.42
C ALA A 202 -11.70 8.62 2.27
N TRP A 203 -10.98 9.08 1.25
CA TRP A 203 -10.63 8.29 0.05
C TRP A 203 -9.38 8.87 -0.64
N ILE A 204 -8.79 8.13 -1.57
CA ILE A 204 -7.69 8.65 -2.39
C ILE A 204 -8.26 9.49 -3.54
N ALA A 205 -7.64 10.63 -3.84
CA ALA A 205 -8.06 11.48 -4.94
C ALA A 205 -7.82 10.79 -6.29
N ARG A 206 -8.89 10.68 -7.08
CA ARG A 206 -8.88 10.13 -8.45
C ARG A 206 -9.27 11.22 -9.46
N ALA A 207 -9.29 10.86 -10.74
CA ALA A 207 -9.61 11.79 -11.83
C ALA A 207 -10.93 12.55 -11.62
N ASP A 208 -11.93 11.93 -10.99
CA ASP A 208 -13.25 12.54 -10.74
C ASP A 208 -13.25 13.58 -9.61
N ASP A 209 -12.16 13.66 -8.83
CA ASP A 209 -12.06 14.58 -7.69
C ASP A 209 -11.28 15.88 -8.03
N HIS A 210 -10.94 16.08 -9.31
CA HIS A 210 -10.24 17.27 -9.83
C HIS A 210 -11.21 18.32 -10.40
#